data_AF-A0A9Q8Q762-F1
#
_entry.id   AF-A0A9Q8Q762-F1
#
_cell.length_a   1.000
_cell.length_b   1.000
_cell.length_c   1.000
_cell.angle_alpha   90.00
_cell.angle_beta   90.00
_cell.angle_gamma   90.00
#
_symmetry.space_group_name_H-M   'P 1'
#
loop_
_entity.id
_entity.type
_entity.pdbx_description
1 polymer ?
#
loop_
_entity_poly.entity_id
_entity_poly.type
_entity_poly.pdbx_seq_one_letter_code
_entity_poly.pdbx_strand_id
1 'polypeptide(L)'
;MTASSRGRRALQSVLSTNAAAIPSSTCSRCAPGHARPWGRFYSSPATAETSSSTDPVPPPPPPPPPASSTRHAPPPYDVRSGLILTRAPLLTRRLHPFENAFFFYQKRLEERLNTPFITSIYFKPDTARRLDWNIKVQERQGTVAKELGVYKGKGARAWDDELKVGDELSSQESLLNSLLKDAETRVSDDAEVIAPEDVVPVERPAERETEADRTGDVRRLDRKLDRTLYLVVKGEDGAWGFPADVVPKDENLHDVRRPPFALFRVVNPLSRVSRALD
;
A
#
# COMPACT_ATOMS: atom_id res chain seq x y z
N MET A 1 27.92 8.89 31.65
CA MET A 1 27.48 7.62 32.27
C MET A 1 26.48 6.96 31.33
N THR A 2 26.98 6.08 30.45
CA THR A 2 26.23 5.43 29.37
C THR A 2 25.59 4.13 29.88
N ALA A 3 24.25 4.05 29.85
CA ALA A 3 23.51 2.87 30.26
C ALA A 3 23.47 1.83 29.12
N SER A 4 23.96 0.62 29.42
CA SER A 4 23.96 -0.51 28.47
C SER A 4 22.74 -1.41 28.70
N SER A 5 21.93 -1.58 27.65
CA SER A 5 20.74 -2.45 27.65
C SER A 5 21.13 -3.90 27.35
N ARG A 6 21.47 -4.67 28.38
CA ARG A 6 21.73 -6.13 28.27
C ARG A 6 20.87 -6.99 29.19
N GLY A 7 19.65 -6.55 29.51
CA GLY A 7 18.78 -7.21 30.49
C GLY A 7 17.61 -8.03 29.96
N ARG A 8 17.39 -8.15 28.63
CA ARG A 8 16.09 -8.64 28.10
C ARG A 8 16.06 -10.04 27.48
N ARG A 9 17.10 -10.86 27.62
CA ARG A 9 17.16 -12.23 27.03
C ARG A 9 17.23 -13.38 28.04
N ALA A 10 16.99 -13.13 29.32
CA ALA A 10 17.10 -14.16 30.37
C ALA A 10 15.76 -14.79 30.81
N LEU A 11 14.63 -14.48 30.18
CA LEU A 11 13.30 -14.94 30.63
C LEU A 11 12.46 -15.65 29.54
N GLN A 12 13.09 -16.44 28.68
CA GLN A 12 12.38 -17.28 27.70
C GLN A 12 12.77 -18.77 27.76
N SER A 13 13.15 -19.30 28.93
CA SER A 13 13.52 -20.71 29.06
C SER A 13 12.79 -21.50 30.17
N VAL A 14 11.62 -21.06 30.63
CA VAL A 14 10.90 -21.76 31.72
C VAL A 14 9.55 -22.36 31.28
N LEU A 15 9.15 -22.25 30.01
CA LEU A 15 7.89 -22.85 29.55
C LEU A 15 8.07 -23.60 28.23
N SER A 16 8.62 -24.80 28.31
CA SER A 16 8.31 -25.90 27.38
C SER A 16 8.80 -27.21 28.00
N THR A 17 7.90 -27.88 28.71
CA THR A 17 8.05 -29.28 29.10
C THR A 17 7.34 -30.17 28.07
N ASN A 18 7.98 -31.31 27.78
CA ASN A 18 7.54 -32.45 26.94
C ASN A 18 7.64 -32.18 25.42
N ALA A 19 8.28 -33.02 24.59
CA ALA A 19 8.53 -34.46 24.70
C ALA A 19 9.76 -34.92 23.88
N ALA A 20 10.34 -36.02 24.34
CA ALA A 20 11.00 -37.10 23.58
C ALA A 20 12.28 -36.85 22.74
N ALA A 21 13.37 -37.43 23.24
CA ALA A 21 14.45 -38.13 22.53
C ALA A 21 15.31 -37.35 21.50
N ILE A 22 16.59 -37.14 21.84
CA ILE A 22 17.81 -37.46 21.06
C ILE A 22 19.05 -37.11 21.94
N PRO A 23 20.10 -37.94 21.96
CA PRO A 23 21.22 -37.79 22.89
C PRO A 23 22.32 -36.84 22.38
N SER A 24 23.21 -36.53 23.32
CA SER A 24 24.59 -36.04 23.16
C SER A 24 24.81 -34.53 23.02
N SER A 25 25.61 -34.06 23.98
CA SER A 25 26.06 -32.69 24.22
C SER A 25 26.64 -32.02 22.97
N THR A 26 26.06 -30.90 22.57
CA THR A 26 26.64 -30.00 21.57
C THR A 26 26.88 -28.62 22.19
N CYS A 27 28.12 -28.16 22.11
CA CYS A 27 28.57 -26.86 22.60
C CYS A 27 27.85 -25.71 21.86
N SER A 28 27.25 -24.77 22.59
CA SER A 28 26.48 -23.63 22.05
C SER A 28 27.30 -22.66 21.20
N ARG A 29 28.63 -22.77 21.18
CA ARG A 29 29.51 -22.02 20.26
C ARG A 29 29.63 -22.63 18.86
N CYS A 30 29.27 -23.90 18.66
CA CYS A 30 29.45 -24.60 17.38
C CYS A 30 28.17 -24.67 16.53
N ALA A 31 27.04 -24.15 17.03
CA ALA A 31 25.74 -24.24 16.39
C ALA A 31 25.52 -23.43 15.08
N PRO A 32 26.28 -22.38 14.70
CA PRO A 32 25.98 -21.67 13.45
C PRO A 32 26.60 -22.34 12.20
N GLY A 33 27.33 -23.44 12.34
CA GLY A 33 28.09 -24.06 11.24
C GLY A 33 27.38 -25.15 10.44
N HIS A 34 26.17 -25.58 10.82
CA HIS A 34 25.49 -26.73 10.20
C HIS A 34 24.03 -26.44 9.84
N ALA A 35 23.82 -25.45 8.97
CA ALA A 35 22.66 -25.40 8.08
C ALA A 35 23.18 -25.09 6.67
N ARG A 36 22.80 -25.92 5.70
CA ARG A 36 23.46 -26.05 4.39
C ARG A 36 23.47 -24.76 3.55
N PRO A 37 24.48 -24.63 2.66
CA PRO A 37 24.70 -23.46 1.82
C PRO A 37 24.08 -23.59 0.42
N TRP A 38 23.45 -22.52 -0.07
CA TRP A 38 23.42 -22.18 -1.49
C TRP A 38 24.05 -20.80 -1.66
N GLY A 39 25.14 -20.76 -2.42
CA GLY A 39 25.94 -19.57 -2.68
C GLY A 39 27.41 -19.92 -2.76
N ARG A 40 27.88 -20.25 -3.97
CA ARG A 40 29.30 -20.42 -4.28
C ARG A 40 30.01 -19.08 -4.05
N PHE A 41 30.83 -18.98 -3.02
CA PHE A 41 31.86 -17.96 -2.92
C PHE A 41 33.19 -18.61 -3.26
N TYR A 42 33.74 -18.26 -4.42
CA TYR A 42 35.11 -18.61 -4.79
C TYR A 42 36.05 -17.65 -4.08
N SER A 43 36.77 -18.15 -3.08
CA SER A 43 38.00 -17.53 -2.59
C SER A 43 38.80 -18.60 -1.85
N SER A 44 39.81 -19.15 -2.54
CA SER A 44 40.78 -20.09 -1.95
C SER A 44 41.87 -19.30 -1.21
N PRO A 45 42.19 -19.63 0.04
CA PRO A 45 43.46 -19.24 0.64
C PRO A 45 44.57 -20.10 0.02
N ALA A 46 45.62 -19.45 -0.51
CA ALA A 46 46.81 -20.15 -0.95
C ALA A 46 47.60 -20.62 0.28
N THR A 47 47.70 -21.93 0.44
CA THR A 47 48.61 -22.59 1.37
C THR A 47 50.03 -22.41 0.84
N ALA A 48 50.88 -21.70 1.58
CA ALA A 48 52.31 -21.72 1.36
C ALA A 48 52.87 -22.97 2.06
N GLU A 49 53.14 -24.02 1.29
CA GLU A 49 53.94 -25.14 1.75
C GLU A 49 55.41 -24.76 1.69
N THR A 50 56.04 -24.72 2.86
CA THR A 50 57.48 -24.63 3.04
C THR A 50 58.09 -25.97 2.66
N SER A 51 58.83 -26.01 1.55
CA SER A 51 59.81 -27.06 1.27
C SER A 51 61.17 -26.44 0.99
N SER A 52 62.10 -26.73 1.88
CA SER A 52 63.51 -26.36 1.87
C SER A 52 64.29 -27.08 0.77
N SER A 53 65.03 -26.34 -0.04
CA SER A 53 66.30 -26.81 -0.60
C SER A 53 67.25 -25.63 -0.78
N THR A 54 68.35 -25.72 -0.06
CA THR A 54 69.59 -24.91 -0.10
C THR A 54 70.16 -24.77 -1.51
N ASP A 55 70.50 -23.55 -1.91
CA ASP A 55 71.75 -23.20 -2.63
C ASP A 55 71.94 -21.65 -2.71
N PRO A 56 73.20 -21.17 -2.92
CA PRO A 56 73.66 -19.89 -2.41
C PRO A 56 73.40 -18.64 -3.28
N VAL A 57 73.42 -17.51 -2.56
CA VAL A 57 73.08 -16.12 -2.90
C VAL A 57 73.89 -15.48 -4.05
N PRO A 58 73.22 -14.75 -4.96
CA PRO A 58 73.76 -13.55 -5.61
C PRO A 58 73.06 -12.25 -5.13
N PRO A 59 73.69 -11.06 -5.29
CA PRO A 59 73.44 -9.85 -4.48
C PRO A 59 72.07 -9.17 -4.73
N PRO A 60 71.59 -8.34 -3.78
CA PRO A 60 70.25 -7.78 -3.81
C PRO A 60 70.05 -6.78 -4.97
N PRO A 61 68.91 -6.83 -5.70
CA PRO A 61 68.53 -5.76 -6.61
C PRO A 61 68.07 -4.51 -5.84
N PRO A 62 68.20 -3.30 -6.44
CA PRO A 62 67.82 -2.05 -5.81
C PRO A 62 66.32 -2.01 -5.47
N PRO A 63 65.91 -1.24 -4.45
CA PRO A 63 64.50 -1.19 -4.03
C PRO A 63 63.61 -0.71 -5.18
N PRO A 64 62.43 -1.35 -5.40
CA PRO A 64 61.51 -0.90 -6.41
C PRO A 64 61.04 0.53 -6.10
N PRO A 65 60.82 1.38 -7.12
CA PRO A 65 60.26 2.71 -6.92
C PRO A 65 58.91 2.59 -6.20
N PRO A 66 58.53 3.59 -5.37
CA PRO A 66 57.26 3.55 -4.65
C PRO A 66 56.14 3.29 -5.65
N ALA A 67 55.26 2.35 -5.32
CA ALA A 67 54.13 1.95 -6.14
C ALA A 67 53.38 3.21 -6.61
N SER A 68 53.67 3.61 -7.85
CA SER A 68 52.95 4.65 -8.55
C SER A 68 51.51 4.20 -8.56
N SER A 69 50.66 4.93 -7.84
CA SER A 69 49.21 4.79 -7.90
C SER A 69 48.81 4.62 -9.35
N THR A 70 48.27 3.46 -9.69
CA THR A 70 47.77 3.17 -11.03
C THR A 70 46.75 4.25 -11.35
N ARG A 71 47.14 5.20 -12.22
CA ARG A 71 46.21 6.16 -12.81
C ARG A 71 45.26 5.35 -13.68
N HIS A 72 44.15 4.92 -13.10
CA HIS A 72 43.05 4.32 -13.84
C HIS A 72 42.61 5.32 -14.90
N ALA A 73 42.65 4.90 -16.17
CA ALA A 73 42.08 5.66 -17.26
C ALA A 73 40.61 6.02 -16.92
N PRO A 74 40.13 7.22 -17.30
CA PRO A 74 38.74 7.58 -17.04
C PRO A 74 37.82 6.54 -17.68
N PRO A 75 36.78 6.07 -16.96
CA PRO A 75 35.86 5.09 -17.52
C PRO A 75 35.18 5.66 -18.77
N PRO A 76 34.89 4.82 -19.79
CA PRO A 76 34.28 5.28 -21.05
C PRO A 76 32.79 5.63 -20.92
N TYR A 77 32.24 5.56 -19.71
CA TYR A 77 30.84 5.83 -19.42
C TYR A 77 30.71 6.82 -18.27
N ASP A 78 29.68 7.66 -18.37
CA ASP A 78 29.27 8.59 -17.34
C ASP A 78 28.21 7.91 -16.44
N VAL A 79 28.45 7.88 -15.13
CA VAL A 79 27.51 7.25 -14.18
C VAL A 79 26.50 8.28 -13.73
N ARG A 80 25.22 8.03 -14.01
CA ARG A 80 24.11 8.91 -13.65
C ARG A 80 23.16 8.27 -12.66
N SER A 81 22.63 9.07 -11.74
CA SER A 81 21.59 8.67 -10.78
C SER A 81 20.24 9.26 -11.19
N GLY A 82 19.25 8.40 -11.44
CA GLY A 82 17.88 8.80 -11.80
C GLY A 82 16.89 8.67 -10.65
N LEU A 83 15.93 9.60 -10.55
CA LEU A 83 14.80 9.60 -9.60
C LEU A 83 13.50 9.30 -10.31
N ILE A 84 12.93 8.12 -10.07
CA ILE A 84 11.53 7.86 -10.37
C ILE A 84 10.73 8.19 -9.11
N LEU A 85 10.08 9.37 -9.12
CA LEU A 85 9.17 9.76 -8.04
C LEU A 85 7.76 9.32 -8.41
N THR A 86 7.16 8.53 -7.52
CA THR A 86 5.81 7.99 -7.71
C THR A 86 4.86 8.50 -6.65
N ARG A 87 3.66 8.88 -7.07
CA ARG A 87 2.52 9.11 -6.17
C ARG A 87 1.60 7.89 -6.24
N ALA A 88 1.39 7.22 -5.12
CA ALA A 88 0.56 6.02 -5.01
C ALA A 88 -0.93 6.31 -5.29
N PRO A 89 -1.70 5.33 -5.78
CA PRO A 89 -3.15 5.50 -5.94
C PRO A 89 -3.80 5.75 -4.57
N LEU A 90 -4.64 6.78 -4.48
CA LEU A 90 -5.40 7.14 -3.28
C LEU A 90 -6.79 6.49 -3.27
N LEU A 91 -7.31 6.13 -4.45
CA LEU A 91 -8.60 5.44 -4.58
C LEU A 91 -8.39 3.99 -5.04
N THR A 92 -9.32 3.14 -4.65
CA THR A 92 -9.47 1.79 -5.22
C THR A 92 -9.74 1.88 -6.71
N ARG A 93 -9.32 0.87 -7.48
CA ARG A 93 -9.60 0.81 -8.92
C ARG A 93 -11.11 0.77 -9.19
N ARG A 94 -11.53 1.25 -10.38
CA ARG A 94 -12.88 0.98 -10.87
C ARG A 94 -13.06 -0.53 -11.10
N LEU A 95 -14.22 -1.04 -10.70
CA LEU A 95 -14.58 -2.43 -10.91
C LEU A 95 -15.05 -2.63 -12.35
N HIS A 96 -14.68 -3.77 -12.92
CA HIS A 96 -15.17 -4.16 -14.23
C HIS A 96 -16.65 -4.55 -14.13
N PRO A 97 -17.49 -4.35 -15.18
CA PRO A 97 -18.91 -4.72 -15.12
C PRO A 97 -19.16 -6.19 -14.72
N PHE A 98 -18.32 -7.10 -15.21
CA PHE A 98 -18.35 -8.52 -14.79
C PHE A 98 -18.11 -8.70 -13.29
N GLU A 99 -17.15 -7.95 -12.70
CA GLU A 99 -16.84 -8.06 -11.27
C GLU A 99 -17.99 -7.53 -10.41
N ASN A 100 -18.64 -6.45 -10.85
CA ASN A 100 -19.84 -5.93 -10.18
C ASN A 100 -20.96 -6.98 -10.14
N ALA A 101 -21.25 -7.62 -11.27
CA ALA A 101 -22.25 -8.69 -11.36
C ALA A 101 -21.84 -9.90 -10.51
N PHE A 102 -20.56 -10.30 -10.53
CA PHE A 102 -20.04 -11.41 -9.74
C PHE A 102 -20.15 -11.14 -8.23
N PHE A 103 -19.77 -9.95 -7.75
CA PHE A 103 -19.91 -9.61 -6.34
C PHE A 103 -21.36 -9.54 -5.91
N PHE A 104 -22.24 -9.00 -6.76
CA PHE A 104 -23.67 -8.98 -6.50
C PHE A 104 -24.23 -10.40 -6.35
N TYR A 105 -23.89 -11.30 -7.28
CA TYR A 105 -24.27 -12.71 -7.23
C TYR A 105 -23.78 -13.36 -5.93
N GLN A 106 -22.51 -13.16 -5.57
CA GLN A 106 -21.93 -13.71 -4.35
C GLN A 106 -22.66 -13.23 -3.08
N LYS A 107 -23.09 -11.96 -3.04
CA LYS A 107 -23.87 -11.42 -1.91
C LYS A 107 -25.25 -12.07 -1.77
N ARG A 108 -25.92 -12.39 -2.87
CA ARG A 108 -27.20 -13.14 -2.81
C ARG A 108 -27.01 -14.58 -2.36
N LEU A 109 -25.92 -15.23 -2.76
CA LEU A 109 -25.55 -16.53 -2.22
C LEU A 109 -25.27 -16.46 -0.72
N GLU A 110 -24.54 -15.43 -0.28
CA GLU A 110 -24.27 -15.19 1.14
C GLU A 110 -25.57 -15.04 1.93
N GLU A 111 -26.57 -14.31 1.42
CA GLU A 111 -27.88 -14.16 2.06
C GLU A 111 -28.66 -15.48 2.22
N ARG A 112 -28.35 -16.51 1.41
CA ARG A 112 -28.93 -17.86 1.60
C ARG A 112 -28.23 -18.62 2.72
N LEU A 113 -26.90 -18.53 2.74
CA LEU A 113 -26.03 -19.33 3.60
C LEU A 113 -25.86 -18.70 5.00
N ASN A 114 -26.01 -17.39 5.11
CA ASN A 114 -25.79 -16.66 6.35
C ASN A 114 -26.85 -17.00 7.41
N THR A 115 -26.49 -16.72 8.67
CA THR A 115 -27.45 -16.68 9.75
C THR A 115 -28.29 -15.41 9.62
N PRO A 116 -29.60 -15.47 9.94
CA PRO A 116 -30.45 -14.29 9.84
C PRO A 116 -29.97 -13.20 10.82
N PHE A 117 -30.10 -11.95 10.40
CA PHE A 117 -29.72 -10.80 11.22
C PHE A 117 -30.57 -10.70 12.50
N ILE A 118 -29.92 -10.72 13.66
CA ILE A 118 -30.59 -10.69 14.97
C ILE A 118 -30.76 -9.23 15.40
N THR A 119 -31.93 -8.66 15.11
CA THR A 119 -32.19 -7.24 15.36
C THR A 119 -32.12 -6.83 16.82
N SER A 120 -32.47 -7.72 17.76
CA SER A 120 -32.51 -7.43 19.20
C SER A 120 -31.14 -7.17 19.82
N ILE A 121 -30.06 -7.66 19.20
CA ILE A 121 -28.69 -7.41 19.67
C ILE A 121 -28.27 -5.96 19.38
N TYR A 122 -28.73 -5.40 18.26
CA TYR A 122 -28.34 -4.06 17.80
C TYR A 122 -29.32 -2.97 18.21
N PHE A 123 -30.61 -3.30 18.27
CA PHE A 123 -31.69 -2.37 18.55
C PHE A 123 -32.45 -2.81 19.79
N LYS A 124 -32.46 -1.94 20.81
CA LYS A 124 -33.34 -2.11 21.96
C LYS A 124 -34.81 -1.94 21.52
N PRO A 125 -35.74 -2.68 22.12
CA PRO A 125 -37.17 -2.47 21.88
C PRO A 125 -37.57 -1.03 22.24
N ASP A 126 -38.62 -0.53 21.59
CA ASP A 126 -39.25 0.77 21.86
C ASP A 126 -38.30 1.98 21.80
N THR A 127 -37.37 1.96 20.85
CA THR A 127 -36.48 3.09 20.56
C THR A 127 -36.77 3.68 19.18
N ALA A 128 -36.56 4.99 19.00
CA ALA A 128 -36.70 5.65 17.71
C ALA A 128 -35.92 4.94 16.59
N ARG A 129 -34.70 4.46 16.88
CA ARG A 129 -33.89 3.66 15.94
C ARG A 129 -34.53 2.34 15.55
N ARG A 130 -35.22 1.66 16.47
CA ARG A 130 -35.93 0.41 16.18
C ARG A 130 -37.15 0.67 15.28
N LEU A 131 -37.87 1.76 15.51
CA LEU A 131 -38.99 2.18 14.67
C LEU A 131 -38.52 2.53 13.25
N ASP A 132 -37.47 3.34 13.14
CA ASP A 132 -36.85 3.72 11.85
C ASP A 132 -36.39 2.48 11.06
N TRP A 133 -35.73 1.55 11.73
CA TRP A 133 -35.34 0.26 11.15
C TRP A 133 -36.54 -0.53 10.62
N ASN A 134 -37.62 -0.63 11.41
CA ASN A 134 -38.79 -1.40 11.01
C ASN A 134 -39.46 -0.80 9.77
N ILE A 135 -39.59 0.52 9.69
CA ILE A 135 -40.13 1.25 8.53
C ILE A 135 -39.26 0.96 7.28
N LYS A 136 -37.93 1.11 7.41
CA LYS A 136 -36.96 0.87 6.33
C LYS A 136 -36.96 -0.58 5.83
N VAL A 137 -37.07 -1.55 6.73
CA VAL A 137 -37.13 -2.98 6.36
C VAL A 137 -38.47 -3.32 5.73
N GLN A 138 -39.57 -2.70 6.17
CA GLN A 138 -40.88 -2.89 5.58
C GLN A 138 -40.93 -2.39 4.14
N GLU A 139 -40.33 -1.23 3.84
CA GLU A 139 -40.17 -0.74 2.46
C GLU A 139 -39.38 -1.71 1.57
N ARG A 140 -38.37 -2.37 2.15
CA ARG A 140 -37.56 -3.41 1.49
C ARG A 140 -38.22 -4.79 1.51
N GLN A 141 -39.51 -4.87 1.86
CA GLN A 141 -40.31 -6.10 1.91
C GLN A 141 -39.72 -7.19 2.82
N GLY A 142 -38.97 -6.80 3.86
CA GLY A 142 -38.34 -7.71 4.81
C GLY A 142 -36.88 -8.05 4.51
N THR A 143 -36.30 -7.56 3.42
CA THR A 143 -34.87 -7.79 3.12
C THR A 143 -34.00 -6.86 3.98
N VAL A 144 -33.07 -7.48 4.72
CA VAL A 144 -32.17 -6.79 5.65
C VAL A 144 -31.02 -6.11 4.92
N ALA A 145 -30.52 -6.73 3.84
CA ALA A 145 -29.56 -6.11 2.95
C ALA A 145 -30.18 -4.89 2.25
N LYS A 146 -29.34 -3.90 1.94
CA LYS A 146 -29.81 -2.61 1.39
C LYS A 146 -29.70 -2.65 -0.14
N GLU A 147 -28.56 -3.10 -0.62
CA GLU A 147 -28.15 -3.12 -2.02
C GLU A 147 -28.67 -4.31 -2.84
N LEU A 148 -29.20 -5.36 -2.21
CA LEU A 148 -29.57 -6.61 -2.90
C LEU A 148 -30.92 -6.58 -3.63
N GLY A 149 -31.65 -5.47 -3.49
CA GLY A 149 -33.05 -5.38 -3.87
C GLY A 149 -33.93 -6.32 -3.03
N VAL A 150 -35.10 -6.68 -3.56
CA VAL A 150 -36.02 -7.59 -2.86
C VAL A 150 -35.57 -9.03 -3.11
N TYR A 151 -34.87 -9.61 -2.13
CA TYR A 151 -34.44 -11.01 -2.17
C TYR A 151 -34.58 -11.67 -0.80
N LYS A 152 -35.09 -12.91 -0.79
CA LYS A 152 -35.34 -13.71 0.42
C LYS A 152 -34.73 -15.11 0.27
N GLY A 153 -33.50 -15.28 0.76
CA GLY A 153 -32.71 -16.51 0.56
C GLY A 153 -33.25 -17.79 1.20
N LYS A 154 -34.23 -17.69 2.12
CA LYS A 154 -34.86 -18.83 2.82
C LYS A 154 -36.35 -19.01 2.49
N GLY A 155 -36.85 -18.31 1.47
CA GLY A 155 -38.24 -18.42 1.01
C GLY A 155 -38.45 -19.44 -0.11
N ALA A 156 -39.70 -19.66 -0.50
CA ALA A 156 -40.04 -20.55 -1.63
C ALA A 156 -39.46 -20.09 -2.98
N ARG A 157 -39.21 -18.78 -3.14
CA ARG A 157 -38.57 -18.18 -4.33
C ARG A 157 -37.07 -17.95 -4.18
N ALA A 158 -36.40 -18.64 -3.23
CA ALA A 158 -34.95 -18.51 -3.03
C ALA A 158 -34.11 -19.01 -4.23
N TRP A 159 -34.72 -19.73 -5.17
CA TRP A 159 -34.07 -20.16 -6.41
C TRP A 159 -33.92 -19.01 -7.44
N ASP A 160 -34.67 -17.92 -7.28
CA ASP A 160 -34.67 -16.77 -8.19
C ASP A 160 -33.68 -15.71 -7.68
N ASP A 161 -32.41 -16.10 -7.57
CA ASP A 161 -31.33 -15.29 -7.02
C ASP A 161 -30.45 -14.62 -8.07
N GLU A 162 -30.52 -15.04 -9.34
CA GLU A 162 -29.73 -14.44 -10.41
C GLU A 162 -30.34 -13.13 -10.96
N LEU A 163 -29.49 -12.26 -11.52
CA LEU A 163 -29.91 -11.06 -12.23
C LEU A 163 -29.97 -11.34 -13.73
N LYS A 164 -30.94 -10.71 -14.40
CA LYS A 164 -30.98 -10.70 -15.85
C LYS A 164 -29.92 -9.75 -16.39
N VAL A 165 -29.42 -10.06 -17.58
CA VAL A 165 -28.48 -9.18 -18.29
C VAL A 165 -29.16 -7.83 -18.55
N GLY A 166 -28.47 -6.74 -18.20
CA GLY A 166 -28.99 -5.38 -18.34
C GLY A 166 -29.68 -4.84 -17.09
N ASP A 167 -29.76 -5.62 -16.00
CA ASP A 167 -30.27 -5.11 -14.72
C ASP A 167 -29.25 -4.17 -14.06
N GLU A 168 -29.73 -2.97 -13.70
CA GLU A 168 -28.95 -1.91 -13.07
C GLU A 168 -28.72 -2.13 -11.57
N LEU A 169 -29.40 -3.09 -10.93
CA LEU A 169 -29.22 -3.39 -9.50
C LEU A 169 -27.78 -3.75 -9.13
N SER A 170 -27.03 -4.38 -10.06
CA SER A 170 -25.61 -4.70 -9.85
C SER A 170 -24.67 -3.49 -9.98
N SER A 171 -25.16 -2.35 -10.45
CA SER A 171 -24.34 -1.15 -10.66
C SER A 171 -23.91 -0.52 -9.33
N GLN A 172 -22.72 0.10 -9.34
CA GLN A 172 -22.20 0.78 -8.16
C GLN A 172 -23.04 2.01 -7.78
N GLU A 173 -23.69 2.65 -8.76
CA GLU A 173 -24.56 3.81 -8.55
C GLU A 173 -25.86 3.42 -7.85
N SER A 174 -26.51 2.34 -8.29
CA SER A 174 -27.70 1.80 -7.64
C SER A 174 -27.42 1.40 -6.18
N LEU A 175 -26.28 0.75 -5.94
CA LEU A 175 -25.81 0.43 -4.59
C LEU A 175 -25.64 1.69 -3.74
N LEU A 176 -24.95 2.72 -4.26
CA LEU A 176 -24.73 3.98 -3.54
C LEU A 176 -26.06 4.66 -3.22
N ASN A 177 -26.97 4.75 -4.20
CA ASN A 177 -28.28 5.38 -4.03
C ASN A 177 -29.12 4.65 -2.97
N SER A 178 -29.10 3.32 -2.97
CA SER A 178 -29.79 2.55 -1.95
C SER A 178 -29.21 2.74 -0.55
N LEU A 179 -27.88 2.87 -0.44
CA LEU A 179 -27.23 3.11 0.86
C LEU A 179 -27.50 4.52 1.39
N LEU A 180 -27.50 5.53 0.52
CA LEU A 180 -27.84 6.91 0.90
C LEU A 180 -29.30 7.01 1.36
N LYS A 181 -30.23 6.40 0.61
CA LYS A 181 -31.66 6.38 0.97
C LYS A 181 -31.90 5.72 2.34
N ASP A 182 -31.16 4.68 2.69
CA ASP A 182 -31.27 4.03 4.01
C ASP A 182 -30.60 4.85 5.13
N ALA A 183 -29.64 5.71 4.79
CA ALA A 183 -28.96 6.59 5.75
C ALA A 183 -29.82 7.80 6.18
N GLU A 184 -30.82 8.18 5.39
CA GLU A 184 -31.79 9.22 5.74
C GLU A 184 -32.56 8.86 7.01
N THR A 185 -32.69 9.81 7.95
CA THR A 185 -33.42 9.58 9.20
C THR A 185 -34.91 9.79 8.97
N ARG A 186 -35.75 8.79 9.29
CA ARG A 186 -37.21 8.87 9.06
C ARG A 186 -38.04 8.98 10.33
N VAL A 187 -37.41 8.85 11.48
CA VAL A 187 -38.07 8.95 12.78
C VAL A 187 -37.36 10.03 13.57
N SER A 188 -38.14 10.98 14.09
CA SER A 188 -37.65 12.05 14.94
C SER A 188 -37.21 11.51 16.32
N ASP A 189 -36.53 12.35 17.10
CA ASP A 189 -36.14 11.99 18.47
C ASP A 189 -37.36 11.71 19.38
N ASP A 190 -38.51 12.29 19.05
CA ASP A 190 -39.80 12.09 19.72
C ASP A 190 -40.53 10.81 19.27
N ALA A 191 -39.86 9.94 18.49
CA ALA A 191 -40.39 8.68 17.97
C ALA A 191 -41.57 8.82 16.99
N GLU A 192 -41.72 9.99 16.37
CA GLU A 192 -42.72 10.25 15.34
C GLU A 192 -42.13 10.08 13.93
N VAL A 193 -42.96 9.66 12.98
CA VAL A 193 -42.53 9.49 11.58
C VAL A 193 -42.45 10.87 10.93
N ILE A 194 -41.28 11.19 10.39
CA ILE A 194 -41.02 12.45 9.69
C ILE A 194 -41.75 12.42 8.34
N ALA A 195 -42.44 13.51 8.00
CA ALA A 195 -43.06 13.67 6.69
C ALA A 195 -41.99 13.64 5.59
N PRO A 196 -42.27 13.04 4.41
CA PRO A 196 -41.25 12.84 3.36
C PRO A 196 -40.61 14.14 2.84
N GLU A 197 -41.31 15.26 2.98
CA GLU A 197 -40.85 16.60 2.59
C GLU A 197 -39.85 17.22 3.59
N ASP A 198 -39.89 16.78 4.85
CA ASP A 198 -39.02 17.26 5.93
C ASP A 198 -37.79 16.36 6.15
N VAL A 199 -37.67 15.27 5.38
CA VAL A 199 -36.51 14.37 5.46
C VAL A 199 -35.29 15.07 4.86
N VAL A 200 -34.30 15.37 5.70
CA VAL A 200 -33.03 15.94 5.26
C VAL A 200 -32.20 14.89 4.52
N PRO A 201 -31.88 15.09 3.23
CA PRO A 201 -31.07 14.15 2.46
C PRO A 201 -29.64 14.08 2.98
N VAL A 202 -29.04 12.89 2.93
CA VAL A 202 -27.64 12.71 3.30
C VAL A 202 -26.72 13.21 2.18
N GLU A 203 -25.66 13.92 2.54
CA GLU A 203 -24.66 14.41 1.60
C GLU A 203 -24.03 13.25 0.82
N ARG A 204 -23.99 13.36 -0.51
CA ARG A 204 -23.38 12.34 -1.37
C ARG A 204 -21.85 12.42 -1.25
N PRO A 205 -21.13 11.28 -1.26
CA PRO A 205 -19.69 11.30 -1.33
C PRO A 205 -19.18 12.08 -2.55
N ALA A 206 -18.03 12.75 -2.39
CA ALA A 206 -17.39 13.46 -3.49
C ALA A 206 -17.14 12.52 -4.68
N GLU A 207 -17.26 13.10 -5.88
CA GLU A 207 -17.01 12.35 -7.11
C GLU A 207 -15.56 11.86 -7.19
N ARG A 208 -15.40 10.73 -7.87
CA ARG A 208 -14.07 10.13 -8.09
C ARG A 208 -13.24 10.92 -9.10
N GLU A 209 -13.89 11.71 -9.95
CA GLU A 209 -13.25 12.54 -10.98
C GLU A 209 -13.10 13.96 -10.45
N THR A 210 -11.86 14.44 -10.42
CA THR A 210 -11.54 15.79 -9.94
C THR A 210 -11.65 16.83 -11.06
N GLU A 211 -11.60 18.11 -10.71
CA GLU A 211 -11.47 19.19 -11.70
C GLU A 211 -10.20 19.05 -12.54
N ALA A 212 -9.11 18.56 -11.95
CA ALA A 212 -7.86 18.27 -12.65
C ALA A 212 -7.99 17.12 -13.65
N ASP A 213 -8.88 16.15 -13.39
CA ASP A 213 -9.22 15.10 -14.35
C ASP A 213 -10.01 15.63 -15.53
N ARG A 214 -11.01 16.48 -15.25
CA ARG A 214 -11.87 17.09 -16.29
C ARG A 214 -11.09 18.04 -17.20
N THR A 215 -10.19 18.85 -16.62
CA THR A 215 -9.34 19.79 -17.36
C THR A 215 -8.10 19.14 -17.97
N GLY A 216 -7.72 17.94 -17.50
CA GLY A 216 -6.53 17.24 -17.98
C GLY A 216 -5.20 17.85 -17.52
N ASP A 217 -5.18 18.59 -16.41
CA ASP A 217 -3.96 19.23 -15.90
C ASP A 217 -2.93 18.21 -15.41
N VAL A 218 -1.89 17.98 -16.22
CA VAL A 218 -0.83 17.02 -15.92
C VAL A 218 0.12 17.46 -14.81
N ARG A 219 0.08 18.72 -14.36
CA ARG A 219 0.94 19.25 -13.28
C ARG A 219 0.34 19.03 -11.89
N ARG A 220 -0.96 18.74 -11.82
CA ARG A 220 -1.73 18.51 -10.60
C ARG A 220 -1.60 17.06 -10.11
N LEU A 221 -1.53 16.88 -8.78
CA LEU A 221 -1.37 15.57 -8.12
C LEU A 221 -2.70 14.95 -7.68
N ASP A 222 -3.76 15.74 -7.69
CA ASP A 222 -5.17 15.36 -7.48
C ASP A 222 -5.82 14.77 -8.73
N ARG A 223 -5.09 14.68 -9.84
CA ARG A 223 -5.52 13.98 -11.06
C ARG A 223 -5.35 12.46 -10.94
N LYS A 224 -6.24 11.68 -11.57
CA LYS A 224 -6.24 10.22 -11.69
C LYS A 224 -5.98 9.55 -10.34
N LEU A 225 -6.86 9.83 -9.38
CA LEU A 225 -6.68 9.40 -8.00
C LEU A 225 -6.52 7.87 -7.84
N ASP A 226 -7.05 7.07 -8.75
CA ASP A 226 -7.00 5.61 -8.78
C ASP A 226 -5.75 5.03 -9.50
N ARG A 227 -4.83 5.87 -9.97
CA ARG A 227 -3.61 5.46 -10.67
C ARG A 227 -2.36 5.96 -9.98
N THR A 228 -1.25 5.27 -10.26
CA THR A 228 0.09 5.72 -9.90
C THR A 228 0.52 6.79 -10.88
N LEU A 229 0.90 7.97 -10.36
CA LEU A 229 1.49 9.03 -11.17
C LEU A 229 3.01 9.01 -11.04
N TYR A 230 3.68 9.34 -12.13
CA TYR A 230 5.13 9.43 -12.22
C TYR A 230 5.54 10.86 -12.53
N LEU A 231 6.53 11.39 -11.81
CA LEU A 231 7.12 12.68 -12.12
C LEU A 231 8.02 12.54 -13.35
N VAL A 232 7.74 13.32 -14.39
CA VAL A 232 8.57 13.44 -15.59
C VAL A 232 8.90 14.91 -15.79
N VAL A 233 10.15 15.21 -16.13
CA VAL A 233 10.63 16.58 -16.35
C VAL A 233 11.12 16.70 -17.80
N LYS A 234 10.94 17.89 -18.37
CA LYS A 234 11.45 18.22 -19.70
C LYS A 234 12.84 18.84 -19.54
N GLY A 235 13.86 18.22 -20.15
CA GLY A 235 15.23 18.74 -20.15
C GLY A 235 15.39 19.94 -21.09
N GLU A 236 16.56 20.59 -21.04
CA GLU A 236 16.91 21.72 -21.91
C GLU A 236 16.87 21.31 -23.40
N ASP A 237 17.24 20.06 -23.69
CA ASP A 237 17.20 19.45 -25.03
C ASP A 237 15.75 19.22 -25.54
N GLY A 238 14.74 19.55 -24.74
CA GLY A 238 13.33 19.36 -25.06
C GLY A 238 12.83 17.93 -24.91
N ALA A 239 13.71 16.98 -24.59
CA ALA A 239 13.37 15.59 -24.32
C ALA A 239 12.69 15.42 -22.95
N TRP A 240 11.72 14.51 -22.86
CA TRP A 240 11.10 14.12 -21.60
C TRP A 240 11.87 12.98 -20.97
N GLY A 241 12.23 13.12 -19.70
CA GLY A 241 12.96 12.10 -18.97
C GLY A 241 12.62 12.12 -17.49
N PHE A 242 13.08 11.08 -16.79
CA PHE A 242 13.12 11.13 -15.34
C PHE A 242 14.24 12.08 -14.90
N PRO A 243 14.05 12.81 -13.81
CA PRO A 243 15.12 13.63 -13.26
C PRO A 243 16.36 12.77 -12.99
N ALA A 244 17.48 13.13 -13.62
CA ALA A 244 18.73 12.41 -13.50
C ALA A 244 19.91 13.38 -13.48
N ASP A 245 20.93 13.06 -12.69
CA ASP A 245 22.15 13.86 -12.58
C ASP A 245 23.39 12.96 -12.54
N VAL A 246 24.56 13.54 -12.84
CA VAL A 246 25.86 12.86 -12.81
C VAL A 246 26.26 12.60 -11.36
N VAL A 247 26.76 11.40 -11.10
CA VAL A 247 27.19 10.99 -9.76
C VAL A 247 28.60 11.53 -9.48
N PRO A 248 28.80 12.44 -8.50
CA PRO A 248 30.13 12.84 -8.07
C PRO A 248 30.87 11.66 -7.42
N LYS A 249 32.21 11.71 -7.42
CA LYS A 249 33.06 10.61 -6.96
C LYS A 249 32.93 10.31 -5.45
N ASP A 250 32.40 11.25 -4.68
CA ASP A 250 32.44 11.23 -3.22
C ASP A 250 31.10 10.83 -2.57
N GLU A 251 30.05 10.60 -3.37
CA GLU A 251 28.69 10.30 -2.86
C GLU A 251 28.14 8.98 -3.40
N ASN A 252 27.33 8.30 -2.59
CA ASN A 252 26.63 7.09 -3.03
C ASN A 252 25.43 7.43 -3.91
N LEU A 253 25.00 6.49 -4.75
CA LEU A 253 23.90 6.68 -5.71
C LEU A 253 22.59 7.21 -5.07
N HIS A 254 22.29 6.82 -3.84
CA HIS A 254 21.08 7.25 -3.12
C HIS A 254 21.22 8.62 -2.44
N ASP A 255 22.45 9.07 -2.14
CA ASP A 255 22.74 10.34 -1.47
C ASP A 255 22.71 11.51 -2.47
N VAL A 256 23.29 11.32 -3.66
CA VAL A 256 23.31 12.27 -4.79
C VAL A 256 21.91 12.77 -5.18
N ARG A 257 20.91 11.93 -4.94
CA ARG A 257 19.52 12.18 -5.32
C ARG A 257 18.79 13.14 -4.38
N ARG A 258 19.33 13.43 -3.20
CA ARG A 258 18.65 14.22 -2.15
C ARG A 258 18.86 15.74 -2.28
N PRO A 259 20.08 16.26 -2.56
CA PRO A 259 20.33 17.70 -2.59
C PRO A 259 19.76 18.48 -3.79
N PRO A 260 19.83 18.04 -5.07
CA PRO A 260 19.38 18.88 -6.19
C PRO A 260 17.86 19.09 -6.22
N PHE A 261 17.08 18.24 -5.56
CA PHE A 261 15.62 18.34 -5.49
C PHE A 261 15.10 19.17 -4.33
N ALA A 262 15.91 19.43 -3.30
CA ALA A 262 15.55 20.36 -2.23
C ALA A 262 15.45 21.82 -2.73
N LEU A 263 16.08 22.13 -3.87
CA LEU A 263 16.06 23.43 -4.54
C LEU A 263 14.81 23.65 -5.41
N PHE A 264 14.04 22.60 -5.75
CA PHE A 264 12.70 22.74 -6.32
C PHE A 264 11.71 23.10 -5.21
N ARG A 265 11.91 24.27 -4.61
CA ARG A 265 10.97 24.89 -3.69
C ARG A 265 9.73 25.23 -4.52
N VAL A 266 8.61 24.59 -4.20
CA VAL A 266 7.28 24.85 -4.77
C VAL A 266 7.06 26.37 -4.80
N VAL A 267 7.12 26.97 -5.99
CA VAL A 267 6.78 28.37 -6.18
C VAL A 267 5.27 28.47 -5.99
N ASN A 268 4.87 28.82 -4.78
CA ASN A 268 3.50 29.14 -4.44
C ASN A 268 3.12 30.44 -5.18
N PRO A 269 2.12 30.46 -6.08
CA PRO A 269 1.84 31.62 -6.93
C PRO A 269 1.20 32.82 -6.18
N LEU A 270 1.12 32.79 -4.85
CA LEU A 270 0.44 33.81 -4.04
C LEU A 270 1.34 34.90 -3.45
N SER A 271 2.65 34.95 -3.73
CA SER A 271 3.55 35.96 -3.14
C SER A 271 3.92 37.14 -4.04
N ARG A 272 3.36 37.24 -5.26
CA ARG A 272 3.65 38.35 -6.20
C ARG A 272 2.57 39.44 -6.21
N VAL A 273 2.07 39.82 -5.05
CA VAL A 273 1.27 41.05 -4.89
C VAL A 273 1.63 41.72 -3.56
N SER A 274 2.76 42.42 -3.51
CA SER A 274 2.90 43.60 -2.66
C SER A 274 4.11 44.46 -3.05
N ARG A 275 3.79 45.67 -3.52
CA ARG A 275 4.53 46.93 -3.36
C ARG A 275 5.86 47.06 -4.13
N ALA A 276 5.72 47.42 -5.41
CA ALA A 276 6.38 48.63 -5.90
C ALA A 276 5.53 49.82 -5.43
N LEU A 277 6.08 50.63 -4.52
CA LEU A 277 5.74 52.02 -4.19
C LEU A 277 6.64 52.40 -3.01
N ASP A 278 7.82 52.93 -3.35
CA ASP A 278 8.45 54.13 -2.79
C ASP A 278 9.72 54.44 -3.62
#